data_AF-A0ABD3CG43-F1
#
_entry.id   AF-A0ABD3CG43-F1
#
_cell.length_a   1.000
_cell.length_b   1.000
_cell.length_c   1.000
_cell.angle_alpha   90.00
_cell.angle_beta   90.00
_cell.angle_gamma   90.00
#
_symmetry.space_group_name_H-M   'P 1'
#
loop_
_entity.id
_entity.type
_entity.pdbx_description
1 polymer ?
#
loop_
_entity_poly.entity_id
_entity_poly.type
_entity_poly.pdbx_seq_one_letter_code
_entity_poly.pdbx_strand_id
1 'polypeptide(L)'
;MDPLFEPMQIVDSLYTVTEIDSTYDYDRCKQTYDNGLYKMQIDILDSSATASILCWDPEAEILAGIPCQDLYQKFIETRNCFEDIPDELGSLIDQTFLFRVTVKENQVHKESSVFTVIGLETDPTLVANYTMFTRER
;
A
#
# COMPACT_ATOMS: atom_id res chain seq x y z
N MET A 1 -15.45 -32.65 2.26
CA MET A 1 -14.05 -32.50 1.86
C MET A 1 -13.81 -31.01 1.78
N ASP A 2 -13.38 -30.43 2.90
CA ASP A 2 -13.01 -29.02 2.99
C ASP A 2 -11.79 -28.75 2.08
N PRO A 3 -11.82 -27.69 1.26
CA PRO A 3 -10.62 -27.27 0.58
C PRO A 3 -9.66 -26.71 1.62
N LEU A 4 -8.51 -27.36 1.69
CA LEU A 4 -7.31 -26.99 2.42
C LEU A 4 -7.13 -25.46 2.47
N PHE A 5 -7.16 -24.91 3.68
CA PHE A 5 -6.57 -23.62 3.96
C PHE A 5 -5.05 -23.79 3.77
N GLU A 6 -4.56 -23.53 2.56
CA GLU A 6 -3.14 -23.58 2.24
C GLU A 6 -2.39 -22.45 2.95
N PRO A 7 -1.15 -22.68 3.41
CA PRO A 7 -0.47 -21.75 4.31
C PRO A 7 -0.06 -20.46 3.57
N MET A 8 -0.64 -19.33 3.97
CA MET A 8 -0.12 -17.99 3.66
C MET A 8 1.31 -17.85 4.17
N GLN A 9 2.23 -17.39 3.32
CA GLN A 9 3.56 -16.98 3.75
C GLN A 9 3.57 -15.48 4.05
N ILE A 10 4.19 -15.10 5.16
CA ILE A 10 4.39 -13.71 5.54
C ILE A 10 5.83 -13.34 5.21
N VAL A 11 6.03 -12.24 4.49
CA VAL A 11 7.35 -11.77 4.07
C VAL A 11 7.52 -10.32 4.50
N ASP A 12 8.65 -10.02 5.14
CA ASP A 12 9.11 -8.66 5.44
C ASP A 12 10.17 -8.27 4.41
N SER A 13 9.97 -7.16 3.70
CA SER A 13 10.93 -6.71 2.68
C SER A 13 10.90 -5.19 2.49
N LEU A 14 12.04 -4.65 2.08
CA LEU A 14 12.20 -3.23 1.82
C LEU A 14 11.76 -2.90 0.41
N TYR A 15 11.01 -1.81 0.30
CA TYR A 15 10.42 -1.42 -0.95
C TYR A 15 10.37 0.10 -1.05
N THR A 16 10.68 0.61 -2.24
CA THR A 16 10.52 2.02 -2.59
C THR A 16 9.21 2.20 -3.34
N VAL A 17 8.38 3.15 -2.93
CA VAL A 17 7.13 3.46 -3.63
C VAL A 17 7.46 4.19 -4.93
N THR A 18 7.03 3.62 -6.04
CA THR A 18 7.28 4.19 -7.38
C THR A 18 6.04 4.81 -7.99
N GLU A 19 4.87 4.23 -7.76
CA GLU A 19 3.62 4.74 -8.31
C GLU A 19 2.47 4.36 -7.37
N ILE A 20 1.46 5.22 -7.27
CA ILE A 20 0.25 4.96 -6.46
C ILE A 20 -0.93 4.99 -7.41
N ASP A 21 -1.48 3.81 -7.69
CA ASP A 21 -2.75 3.70 -8.40
C ASP A 21 -3.89 3.75 -7.37
N SER A 22 -4.43 4.95 -7.20
CA SER A 22 -5.58 5.19 -6.33
C SER A 22 -6.87 4.97 -7.12
N THR A 23 -7.30 3.70 -7.22
CA THR A 23 -8.63 3.39 -7.74
C THR A 23 -9.70 3.63 -6.66
N TYR A 24 -10.30 4.81 -6.68
CA TYR A 24 -11.48 5.13 -5.86
C TYR A 24 -12.73 4.51 -6.50
N ASP A 25 -13.31 3.49 -5.87
CA ASP A 25 -14.59 2.90 -6.32
C ASP A 25 -15.75 3.84 -5.94
N TYR A 26 -15.97 4.85 -6.78
CA TYR A 26 -16.94 5.93 -6.57
C TYR A 26 -18.41 5.45 -6.54
N ASP A 27 -18.73 4.29 -7.12
CA ASP A 27 -20.12 3.82 -7.21
C ASP A 27 -20.66 3.34 -5.86
N ARG A 28 -19.79 2.95 -4.92
CA ARG A 28 -20.19 2.57 -3.55
C ARG A 28 -20.18 3.73 -2.56
N CYS A 29 -19.52 4.84 -2.88
CA CYS A 29 -19.44 6.05 -2.02
C CYS A 29 -20.71 6.93 -2.06
N LYS A 30 -21.73 6.58 -2.85
CA LYS A 30 -23.03 7.27 -2.82
C LYS A 30 -23.94 6.84 -1.67
N GLN A 31 -23.61 5.76 -0.98
CA GLN A 31 -24.11 5.56 0.38
C GLN A 31 -23.23 6.39 1.29
N THR A 32 -23.84 7.35 1.99
CA THR A 32 -23.25 8.05 3.14
C THR A 32 -22.80 7.02 4.17
N TYR A 33 -21.63 6.45 3.97
CA TYR A 33 -20.87 5.83 5.02
C TYR A 33 -20.22 6.98 5.78
N ASP A 34 -20.61 7.16 7.05
CA ASP A 34 -20.05 8.16 7.97
C ASP A 34 -18.52 8.06 8.10
N ASN A 35 -17.92 6.96 7.63
CA ASN A 35 -16.49 6.69 7.65
C ASN A 35 -16.05 6.11 6.29
N GLY A 36 -15.47 6.94 5.42
CA GLY A 36 -14.70 6.43 4.28
C GLY A 36 -13.54 5.55 4.75
N LEU A 37 -13.22 4.50 3.99
CA LEU A 37 -12.10 3.58 4.26
C LEU A 37 -11.15 3.56 3.07
N TYR A 38 -9.85 3.50 3.33
CA TYR A 38 -8.86 3.38 2.28
C TYR A 38 -8.80 1.96 1.69
N LYS A 39 -8.57 1.94 0.37
CA LYS A 39 -8.05 0.81 -0.38
C LYS A 39 -7.03 1.36 -1.36
N MET A 40 -5.74 1.23 -1.03
CA MET A 40 -4.65 1.78 -1.85
C MET A 40 -3.86 0.66 -2.52
N GLN A 41 -3.76 0.71 -3.84
CA GLN A 41 -2.82 -0.13 -4.58
C GLN A 41 -1.58 0.71 -4.89
N ILE A 42 -0.41 0.18 -4.51
CA ILE A 42 0.85 0.89 -4.63
C ILE A 42 1.81 0.00 -5.39
N ASP A 43 2.40 0.53 -6.45
CA ASP A 43 3.50 -0.11 -7.14
C ASP A 43 4.80 0.28 -6.47
N ILE A 44 5.55 -0.75 -6.13
CA ILE A 44 6.78 -0.69 -5.39
C ILE A 44 7.93 -1.29 -6.20
N LEU A 45 9.12 -0.77 -6.00
CA LEU A 45 10.35 -1.25 -6.59
C LEU A 45 11.30 -1.71 -5.48
N ASP A 46 11.86 -2.89 -5.66
CA ASP A 46 13.09 -3.31 -4.98
C ASP A 46 14.22 -3.46 -6.03
N SER A 47 15.44 -3.69 -5.55
CA SER A 47 16.66 -4.00 -6.29
C SER A 47 16.51 -5.05 -7.40
N SER A 48 15.49 -5.91 -7.34
CA SER A 48 15.30 -7.03 -8.28
C SER A 48 14.13 -6.86 -9.25
N ALA A 49 13.00 -6.31 -8.79
CA ALA A 49 11.77 -6.26 -9.57
C ALA A 49 10.78 -5.23 -9.02
N THR A 50 9.82 -4.86 -9.87
CA THR A 50 8.62 -4.12 -9.47
C THR A 50 7.57 -5.13 -8.99
N ALA A 51 6.83 -4.77 -7.94
CA ALA A 51 5.68 -5.50 -7.45
C ALA A 51 4.54 -4.54 -7.12
N SER A 52 3.30 -5.05 -7.07
CA SER A 52 2.16 -4.28 -6.61
C SER A 52 1.73 -4.76 -5.22
N ILE A 53 1.48 -3.83 -4.30
CA ILE A 53 0.94 -4.12 -2.96
C ILE A 53 -0.42 -3.46 -2.77
N LEU A 54 -1.24 -4.06 -1.90
CA LEU A 54 -2.55 -3.57 -1.51
C LEU A 54 -2.56 -3.25 -0.02
N CYS A 55 -2.70 -1.97 0.30
CA CYS A 55 -2.88 -1.46 1.66
C CYS A 55 -4.37 -1.25 1.93
N TRP A 56 -4.83 -1.79 3.05
CA TRP A 56 -6.17 -1.52 3.59
C TRP A 56 -6.10 -0.38 4.60
N ASP A 57 -7.26 0.07 5.07
CA ASP A 57 -7.44 1.21 5.96
C ASP A 57 -6.38 1.44 7.04
N PRO A 58 -6.02 0.46 7.91
CA PRO A 58 -5.06 0.73 8.97
C PRO A 58 -3.64 1.05 8.47
N GLU A 59 -3.11 0.31 7.49
CA GLU A 59 -1.79 0.63 6.92
C GLU A 59 -1.83 1.84 5.99
N ALA A 60 -2.94 2.00 5.27
CA ALA A 60 -3.15 3.09 4.35
C ALA A 60 -3.27 4.45 5.07
N GLU A 61 -3.97 4.51 6.21
CA GLU A 61 -4.06 5.72 7.03
C GLU A 61 -2.69 6.11 7.61
N ILE A 62 -1.87 5.12 8.02
CA ILE A 62 -0.50 5.38 8.48
C ILE A 62 0.34 6.00 7.34
N LEU A 63 0.24 5.47 6.12
CA LEU A 63 0.96 6.01 4.96
C LEU A 63 0.46 7.42 4.59
N ALA A 64 -0.86 7.59 4.47
CA ALA A 64 -1.45 8.88 4.12
C ALA A 64 -1.26 9.95 5.21
N GLY A 65 -1.05 9.52 6.47
CA GLY A 65 -0.90 10.40 7.63
C GLY A 65 -2.19 11.10 8.05
N ILE A 66 -3.31 10.86 7.37
CA ILE A 66 -4.62 11.43 7.68
C ILE A 66 -5.74 10.40 7.41
N PRO A 67 -6.86 10.47 8.14
CA PRO A 67 -8.02 9.61 7.90
C PRO A 67 -8.58 9.75 6.48
N CYS A 68 -9.14 8.67 5.93
CA CYS A 68 -9.69 8.65 4.57
C CYS A 68 -10.78 9.71 4.36
N GLN A 69 -11.62 9.91 5.38
CA GLN A 69 -12.69 10.91 5.34
C GLN A 69 -12.13 12.33 5.19
N ASP A 70 -11.05 12.64 5.90
CA ASP A 70 -10.43 13.96 5.89
C ASP A 70 -9.71 14.21 4.56
N LEU A 71 -9.02 13.20 4.02
CA LEU A 71 -8.42 13.27 2.69
C LEU A 71 -9.51 13.52 1.64
N TYR A 72 -10.62 12.79 1.70
CA TYR A 72 -11.75 12.94 0.77
C TYR A 72 -12.36 14.34 0.83
N GLN A 73 -12.59 14.87 2.04
CA GLN A 73 -13.15 16.21 2.22
C GLN A 73 -12.21 17.28 1.64
N LYS A 74 -10.91 17.21 1.96
CA LYS A 74 -9.89 18.11 1.38
C LYS A 74 -9.89 18.04 -0.14
N PHE A 75 -9.97 16.84 -0.70
CA PHE A 75 -9.86 16.63 -2.14
C PHE A 75 -11.06 17.22 -2.89
N ILE A 76 -12.28 17.01 -2.39
CA ILE A 76 -13.51 17.60 -2.96
C ILE A 76 -13.55 19.12 -2.81
N GLU A 77 -13.11 19.65 -1.67
CA GLU A 77 -13.14 21.10 -1.41
C GLU A 77 -12.10 21.85 -2.23
N THR A 78 -10.96 21.22 -2.52
CA THR A 78 -9.77 21.92 -3.05
C THR A 78 -9.55 21.69 -4.55
N ARG A 79 -9.90 20.51 -5.09
CA ARG A 79 -9.65 20.18 -6.51
C ARG A 79 -10.94 19.68 -7.17
N ASN A 80 -11.47 20.49 -8.09
CA ASN A 80 -12.53 20.08 -9.04
C ASN A 80 -12.04 19.05 -10.09
N CYS A 81 -10.80 18.56 -9.98
CA CYS A 81 -10.20 17.62 -10.91
C CYS A 81 -9.74 16.37 -10.15
N PHE A 82 -10.34 15.24 -10.49
CA PHE A 82 -10.02 13.90 -10.00
C PHE A 82 -8.79 13.27 -10.68
N GLU A 83 -8.01 14.07 -11.42
CA GLU A 83 -6.91 13.56 -12.26
C GLU A 83 -5.55 13.58 -11.56
N ASP A 84 -5.39 14.31 -10.45
CA ASP A 84 -4.10 14.44 -9.75
C ASP A 84 -4.06 13.64 -8.44
N ILE A 85 -2.92 13.02 -8.14
CA ILE A 85 -2.68 12.36 -6.85
C ILE A 85 -2.68 13.43 -5.73
N PRO A 86 -3.40 13.21 -4.60
CA PRO A 86 -3.35 14.11 -3.44
C PRO A 86 -1.92 14.31 -2.94
N ASP A 87 -1.56 15.51 -2.48
CA ASP A 87 -0.18 15.82 -2.08
C ASP A 87 0.30 14.92 -0.92
N GLU A 88 -0.61 14.53 -0.01
CA GLU A 88 -0.34 13.56 1.05
C GLU A 88 0.15 12.21 0.50
N LEU A 89 -0.50 11.69 -0.55
CA LEU A 89 -0.12 10.44 -1.19
C LEU A 89 1.10 10.63 -2.11
N GLY A 90 1.18 11.74 -2.83
CA GLY A 90 2.31 12.05 -3.70
C GLY A 90 3.64 12.15 -2.95
N SER A 91 3.60 12.54 -1.67
CA SER A 91 4.79 12.61 -0.80
C SER A 91 5.42 11.24 -0.49
N LEU A 92 4.69 10.14 -0.74
CA LEU A 92 5.17 8.78 -0.55
C LEU A 92 6.07 8.32 -1.69
N ILE A 93 6.01 8.95 -2.87
CA ILE A 93 6.85 8.60 -4.01
C ILE A 93 8.32 8.80 -3.63
N ASP A 94 9.18 7.87 -4.05
CA ASP A 94 10.61 7.80 -3.72
C ASP A 94 10.92 7.59 -2.22
N GLN A 95 9.91 7.35 -1.38
CA GLN A 95 10.12 6.95 0.01
C GLN A 95 10.31 5.43 0.13
N THR A 96 11.14 5.03 1.08
CA THR A 96 11.45 3.62 1.37
C THR A 96 10.74 3.20 2.65
N PHE A 97 10.02 2.09 2.56
CA PHE A 97 9.28 1.51 3.68
C PHE A 97 9.61 0.03 3.83
N LEU A 98 9.37 -0.48 5.04
CA LEU A 98 9.42 -1.91 5.32
C LEU A 98 7.98 -2.42 5.43
N PHE A 99 7.55 -3.20 4.44
CA PHE A 99 6.22 -3.77 4.41
C PHE A 99 6.26 -5.24 4.82
N ARG A 100 5.29 -5.62 5.65
CA ARG A 100 4.97 -7.01 5.90
C ARG A 100 3.79 -7.40 5.02
N VAL A 101 4.04 -8.30 4.08
CA VAL A 101 3.03 -8.73 3.10
C VAL A 101 2.65 -10.19 3.31
N THR A 102 1.44 -10.50 2.87
CA THR A 102 0.95 -11.85 2.70
C THR A 102 1.14 -12.30 1.25
N VAL A 103 1.74 -13.47 1.08
CA VAL A 103 1.85 -14.15 -0.21
C VAL A 103 0.98 -15.40 -0.19
N LYS A 104 0.11 -15.53 -1.19
CA LYS A 104 -0.65 -16.75 -1.45
C LYS A 104 0.08 -17.61 -2.49
N GLU A 105 -0.06 -18.92 -2.41
CA GLU A 105 0.64 -19.86 -3.32
C GLU A 105 0.33 -19.57 -4.80
N ASN A 106 -0.90 -19.17 -5.11
CA ASN A 106 -1.31 -18.80 -6.47
C ASN A 106 -0.74 -17.45 -6.98
N GLN A 107 0.02 -16.73 -6.14
CA GLN A 107 0.68 -15.46 -6.47
C GLN A 107 2.18 -15.60 -6.71
N VAL A 108 2.81 -16.68 -6.22
CA VAL A 108 4.28 -16.89 -6.26
C VAL A 108 4.86 -16.91 -7.69
N HIS A 109 4.04 -17.26 -8.68
CA HIS A 109 4.46 -17.40 -10.09
C HIS A 109 3.77 -16.43 -11.06
N LYS A 110 3.06 -15.43 -10.55
CA LYS A 110 2.35 -14.45 -11.38
C LYS A 110 3.00 -13.09 -11.24
N GLU A 111 3.57 -12.60 -12.35
CA GLU A 111 4.20 -11.28 -12.46
C GLU A 111 3.22 -10.12 -12.17
N SER A 112 1.92 -10.35 -12.31
CA SER A 112 0.86 -9.36 -12.03
C SER A 112 0.18 -9.59 -10.67
N SER A 113 0.87 -10.15 -9.69
CA SER A 113 0.30 -10.40 -8.36
C SER A 113 0.29 -9.14 -7.52
N VAL A 114 -0.87 -8.84 -6.93
CA VAL A 114 -1.00 -7.79 -5.92
C VAL A 114 -0.94 -8.42 -4.53
N PHE A 115 0.08 -8.09 -3.74
CA PHE A 115 0.29 -8.66 -2.40
C PHE A 115 -0.43 -7.82 -1.34
N THR A 116 -1.16 -8.47 -0.44
CA THR A 116 -1.85 -7.74 0.65
C THR A 116 -0.87 -7.39 1.75
N VAL A 117 -0.80 -6.11 2.11
CA VAL A 117 -0.05 -5.64 3.28
C VAL A 117 -0.81 -5.98 4.55
N ILE A 118 -0.10 -6.50 5.55
CA ILE A 118 -0.63 -6.87 6.88
C ILE A 118 0.18 -6.23 8.02
N GLY A 119 1.06 -5.30 7.67
CA GLY A 119 1.91 -4.57 8.58
C GLY A 119 2.83 -3.61 7.84
N LEU A 120 3.10 -2.50 8.49
CA LEU A 120 3.99 -1.45 8.03
C LEU A 120 4.91 -1.07 9.20
N GLU A 121 6.21 -1.07 8.95
CA GLU A 121 7.20 -0.57 9.90
C GLU A 121 7.72 0.79 9.41
N THR A 122 7.59 1.80 10.27
CA THR A 122 7.95 3.19 9.99
C THR A 122 9.09 3.68 10.87
N ASP A 123 9.58 2.88 11.83
CA ASP A 123 10.73 3.25 12.66
C ASP A 123 11.98 3.41 11.77
N PRO A 124 12.58 4.62 11.69
CA PRO A 124 13.70 4.89 10.80
C PRO A 124 14.92 4.02 11.10
N THR A 125 15.11 3.61 12.36
CA THR A 125 16.21 2.76 12.82
C THR A 125 16.04 1.34 12.31
N LEU A 126 14.81 0.80 12.38
CA LEU A 126 14.50 -0.54 11.90
C LEU A 126 14.57 -0.62 10.37
N VAL A 127 14.03 0.39 9.67
CA VAL A 127 14.14 0.50 8.21
C VAL A 127 15.61 0.60 7.79
N ALA A 128 16.41 1.44 8.47
CA ALA A 128 17.84 1.58 8.18
C ALA A 128 18.62 0.27 8.36
N ASN A 129 18.33 -0.49 9.42
CA ASN A 129 18.99 -1.79 9.65
C ASN A 129 18.76 -2.74 8.47
N TYR A 130 17.52 -2.83 7.96
CA TYR A 130 17.23 -3.66 6.79
C TYR A 130 17.91 -3.15 5.51
N THR A 131 18.11 -1.83 5.35
CA THR A 131 18.76 -1.26 4.15
C THR A 131 20.26 -1.56 4.10
N MET A 132 20.90 -1.77 5.25
CA MET A 132 22.31 -2.16 5.31
C MET A 132 22.50 -3.63 4.89
N PHE A 133 21.61 -4.53 5.34
CA PHE A 133 21.71 -5.96 5.01
C PHE A 133 21.49 -6.29 3.53
N THR A 134 20.79 -5.44 2.79
CA THR A 134 20.50 -5.64 1.35
C THR A 134 21.65 -5.19 0.44
N ARG A 135 22.58 -4.34 0.92
CA ARG A 135 23.76 -3.89 0.15
C ARG A 135 24.97 -4.84 0.22
N GLU A 136 24.99 -5.76 1.17
CA GLU A 136 26.10 -6.69 1.41
C GLU A 136 25.85 -8.10 0.84
N ARG A 137 24.78 -8.30 0.06
CA ARG A 137 24.44 -9.58 -0.59
C ARG A 137 24.69 -9.58 -2.09
#